data_AF-A0A4Y7JFE3-F1
#
_entry.id   AF-A0A4Y7JFE3-F1
#
_cell.length_a   1.000
_cell.length_b   1.000
_cell.length_c   1.000
_cell.angle_alpha   90.00
_cell.angle_beta   90.00
_cell.angle_gamma   90.00
#
_symmetry.space_group_name_H-M   'P 1'
#
loop_
_entity.id
_entity.type
_entity.pdbx_description
1 polymer ?
#
loop_
_entity_poly.entity_id
_entity_poly.type
_entity_poly.pdbx_seq_one_letter_code
_entity_poly.pdbx_strand_id
1 'polypeptide(L)'
;MNSSDEEKAKKHLKSLQGAESLHLFQIDLLDYDSVFSSINGTVGVFHLASPCIFETVDDPRRQLLNPAVKGTMNVLKAAKECGV
;
A
#
# COMPACT_ATOMS: atom_id res chain seq x y z
N MET A 1 2.21 3.00 16.83
CA MET A 1 1.01 2.35 17.40
C MET A 1 1.47 1.10 18.14
N ASN A 2 0.77 0.68 19.20
CA ASN A 2 1.11 -0.59 19.88
C ASN A 2 0.45 -1.77 19.15
N SER A 3 0.93 -2.99 19.40
CA SER A 3 0.48 -4.22 18.72
C SER A 3 -1.01 -4.55 18.90
N SER A 4 -1.65 -4.08 19.97
CA SER A 4 -3.08 -4.32 20.26
C SER A 4 -4.01 -3.51 19.34
N ASP A 5 -3.62 -2.27 19.04
CA ASP A 5 -4.42 -1.38 18.20
C ASP A 5 -4.40 -1.83 16.72
N GLU A 6 -3.28 -2.38 16.26
CA GLU A 6 -3.17 -2.93 14.90
C GLU A 6 -4.06 -4.16 14.68
N GLU A 7 -4.11 -5.08 15.65
CA GLU A 7 -4.97 -6.26 15.53
C GLU A 7 -6.45 -5.88 15.55
N LYS A 8 -6.85 -4.90 16.36
CA LYS A 8 -8.22 -4.35 16.33
C LYS A 8 -8.54 -3.74 14.97
N ALA A 9 -7.63 -2.97 14.40
CA ALA A 9 -7.82 -2.34 13.10
C ALA A 9 -7.97 -3.38 11.97
N LYS A 10 -7.28 -4.53 12.02
CA LYS A 10 -7.33 -5.56 10.97
C LYS A 10 -8.46 -6.59 11.16
N LYS A 11 -9.05 -6.68 12.36
CA LYS A 11 -10.06 -7.70 12.71
C LYS A 11 -11.26 -7.73 11.75
N HIS A 12 -11.76 -6.57 11.33
CA HIS A 12 -12.93 -6.48 10.45
C HIS A 12 -12.66 -7.09 9.06
N LEU A 13 -11.44 -6.96 8.52
CA LEU A 13 -11.05 -7.56 7.25
C LEU A 13 -11.06 -9.09 7.32
N LYS A 14 -10.55 -9.65 8.42
CA LYS A 14 -10.53 -11.11 8.67
C LYS A 14 -11.93 -11.69 8.90
N SER A 15 -12.94 -10.86 9.18
CA SER A 15 -14.33 -11.31 9.38
C SER A 15 -15.20 -11.26 8.11
N LEU A 16 -14.66 -10.79 6.98
CA LEU A 16 -15.39 -10.77 5.71
C LEU A 16 -15.57 -12.19 5.15
N GLN A 17 -16.67 -12.41 4.44
CA GLN A 17 -16.86 -13.62 3.66
C GLN A 17 -15.77 -13.69 2.57
N GLY A 18 -15.05 -14.81 2.46
CA GLY A 18 -13.93 -14.97 1.51
C GLY A 18 -12.55 -14.60 2.08
N ALA A 19 -12.46 -14.20 3.35
CA ALA A 19 -11.20 -13.82 3.97
C ALA A 19 -10.18 -14.97 4.10
N GLU A 20 -10.56 -16.22 3.86
CA GLU A 20 -9.64 -17.37 3.76
C GLU A 20 -8.59 -17.22 2.65
N SER A 21 -8.90 -16.42 1.61
CA SER A 21 -7.95 -16.09 0.53
C SER A 21 -7.29 -14.72 0.71
N LEU A 22 -7.54 -14.05 1.85
CA LEU A 22 -6.98 -12.74 2.15
C LEU A 22 -5.62 -12.89 2.85
N HIS A 23 -4.58 -12.37 2.21
CA HIS A 23 -3.25 -12.24 2.79
C HIS A 23 -2.95 -10.77 3.07
N LEU A 24 -2.54 -10.46 4.30
CA LEU A 24 -2.16 -9.11 4.71
C LEU A 24 -0.64 -8.99 4.70
N PHE A 25 -0.13 -7.97 4.02
CA PHE A 25 1.29 -7.64 3.94
C PHE A 25 1.52 -6.27 4.56
N GLN A 26 2.66 -6.11 5.24
CA GLN A 26 3.16 -4.79 5.61
C GLN A 26 3.97 -4.25 4.43
N ILE A 27 3.62 -3.05 3.96
CA ILE A 27 4.29 -2.41 2.81
C ILE A 27 4.56 -0.93 3.13
N ASP A 28 5.58 -0.37 2.49
CA ASP A 28 5.79 1.07 2.36
C ASP A 28 5.96 1.41 0.88
N LEU A 29 5.09 2.27 0.33
CA LEU A 29 5.14 2.64 -1.09
C LEU A 29 6.46 3.29 -1.51
N LEU A 30 7.21 3.86 -0.57
CA LEU A 30 8.50 4.50 -0.83
C LEU A 30 9.68 3.53 -0.74
N ASP A 31 9.45 2.33 -0.21
CA ASP A 31 10.38 1.20 -0.20
C ASP A 31 10.02 0.21 -1.32
N TYR A 32 10.84 0.20 -2.37
CA TYR A 32 10.60 -0.60 -3.56
C TYR A 32 10.53 -2.10 -3.28
N ASP A 33 11.39 -2.62 -2.40
CA ASP A 33 11.48 -4.07 -2.17
C ASP A 33 10.23 -4.59 -1.47
N SER A 34 9.64 -3.79 -0.57
CA SER A 34 8.36 -4.09 0.07
C SER A 34 7.20 -4.14 -0.95
N VAL A 35 7.19 -3.20 -1.91
CA VAL A 35 6.19 -3.15 -2.99
C VAL A 35 6.35 -4.34 -3.93
N PHE A 36 7.58 -4.61 -4.40
CA PHE A 36 7.88 -5.72 -5.29
C PHE A 36 7.44 -7.06 -4.68
N SER A 37 7.81 -7.30 -3.42
CA SER A 37 7.46 -8.52 -2.70
C SER A 37 5.95 -8.75 -2.60
N SER A 38 5.16 -7.67 -2.50
CA SER A 38 3.70 -7.75 -2.42
C SER A 38 3.01 -7.98 -3.79
N ILE A 39 3.67 -7.61 -4.89
CA ILE A 39 3.12 -7.73 -6.26
C ILE A 39 3.57 -9.04 -6.92
N ASN A 40 4.73 -9.57 -6.57
CA ASN A 40 5.25 -10.80 -7.13
C ASN A 40 4.27 -11.98 -6.98
N GLY A 41 3.89 -12.59 -8.10
CA GLY A 41 2.92 -13.69 -8.14
C GLY A 41 1.44 -13.27 -8.20
N THR A 42 1.14 -11.97 -8.21
CA THR A 42 -0.22 -11.48 -8.46
C THR A 42 -0.54 -11.45 -9.96
N VAL A 43 -1.83 -11.42 -10.30
CA VAL A 43 -2.33 -11.33 -11.70
C VAL A 43 -2.75 -9.91 -12.09
N GLY A 44 -2.73 -8.98 -11.15
CA GLY A 44 -3.34 -7.66 -11.28
C GLY A 44 -3.13 -6.84 -10.01
N VAL A 45 -3.05 -5.51 -10.15
CA VAL A 45 -2.87 -4.58 -9.03
C VAL A 45 -3.94 -3.49 -9.07
N PHE A 46 -4.66 -3.31 -7.96
CA PHE A 46 -5.48 -2.12 -7.72
C PHE A 46 -4.70 -1.14 -6.83
N HIS A 47 -4.20 -0.05 -7.42
CA HIS A 47 -3.47 0.97 -6.68
C HIS A 47 -4.42 2.05 -6.15
N LEU A 48 -4.85 1.90 -4.89
CA LEU A 48 -5.73 2.87 -4.20
C LEU A 48 -4.99 3.78 -3.22
N ALA A 49 -3.72 3.49 -2.95
CA ALA A 49 -2.95 4.16 -1.93
C ALA A 49 -2.42 5.52 -2.44
N SER A 50 -2.76 6.58 -1.71
CA SER A 50 -2.29 7.95 -1.94
C SER A 50 -2.08 8.63 -0.59
N PRO A 51 -1.09 9.54 -0.45
CA PRO A 51 -1.03 10.44 0.69
C PRO A 51 -2.39 11.13 0.89
N CYS A 52 -2.93 11.02 2.10
CA CYS A 52 -4.21 11.60 2.48
C CYS A 52 -4.04 12.31 3.83
N ILE A 53 -3.72 13.60 3.77
CA ILE A 53 -3.50 14.45 4.94
C ILE A 53 -4.74 15.32 5.11
N PHE A 54 -5.39 15.23 6.27
CA PHE A 54 -6.60 16.00 6.59
C PHE A 54 -6.32 17.34 7.29
N GLU A 55 -5.06 17.57 7.67
CA GLU A 55 -4.59 18.80 8.31
C GLU A 55 -4.03 19.78 7.27
N THR A 56 -3.63 20.97 7.71
CA THR A 56 -2.96 21.95 6.85
C THR A 56 -1.64 21.37 6.32
N VAL A 57 -1.44 21.50 5.02
CA VAL A 57 -0.26 21.00 4.30
C VAL A 57 0.63 22.20 3.97
N ASP A 58 1.77 22.31 4.66
CA ASP A 58 2.72 23.42 4.50
C ASP A 58 3.41 23.39 3.13
N ASP A 59 3.81 22.20 2.67
CA ASP A 59 4.46 22.01 1.37
C ASP A 59 3.78 20.84 0.63
N PRO A 60 2.72 21.14 -0.15
CA PRO A 60 1.97 20.13 -0.88
C PRO A 60 2.80 19.34 -1.88
N ARG A 61 3.87 19.94 -2.43
CA ARG A 61 4.74 19.25 -3.38
C ARG A 61 5.51 18.16 -2.67
N ARG A 62 6.17 18.50 -1.55
CA ARG A 62 6.98 17.54 -0.80
C ARG A 62 6.12 16.53 -0.04
N GLN A 63 5.00 16.94 0.52
CA GLN A 63 4.19 16.12 1.43
C GLN A 63 3.12 15.28 0.72
N LEU A 64 2.62 15.71 -0.45
CA LEU A 64 1.58 14.98 -1.19
C LEU A 64 2.07 14.53 -2.57
N LEU A 65 2.49 15.47 -3.42
CA LEU A 65 2.74 15.17 -4.83
C LEU A 65 3.93 14.23 -5.02
N ASN A 66 5.09 14.55 -4.44
CA ASN A 66 6.30 13.75 -4.56
C ASN A 66 6.10 12.30 -4.06
N PRO A 67 5.54 12.04 -2.87
CA PRO A 67 5.29 10.68 -2.42
C PRO A 67 4.22 9.96 -3.24
N ALA A 68 3.16 10.64 -3.69
CA ALA A 68 2.15 10.03 -4.58
C ALA A 68 2.79 9.56 -5.90
N VAL A 69 3.54 10.45 -6.57
CA VAL A 69 4.23 10.13 -7.82
C VAL A 69 5.24 9.01 -7.62
N LYS A 70 6.12 9.11 -6.61
CA LYS A 70 7.15 8.09 -6.35
C LYS A 70 6.52 6.74 -6.01
N GLY A 71 5.47 6.71 -5.18
CA GLY A 71 4.75 5.49 -4.82
C GLY A 71 4.10 4.82 -6.02
N THR A 72 3.39 5.58 -6.86
CA THR A 72 2.80 5.07 -8.10
C THR A 72 3.86 4.54 -9.06
N MET A 73 5.00 5.24 -9.21
CA MET A 73 6.10 4.77 -10.06
C MET A 73 6.71 3.46 -9.56
N ASN A 74 6.86 3.27 -8.25
CA ASN A 74 7.32 2.01 -7.67
C ASN A 74 6.36 0.86 -7.98
N VAL A 75 5.04 1.08 -7.82
CA VAL A 75 4.01 0.08 -8.12
C VAL A 75 4.00 -0.29 -9.61
N LEU A 76 4.01 0.69 -10.51
CA LEU A 76 4.02 0.45 -11.96
C LEU A 76 5.28 -0.29 -12.41
N LYS A 77 6.44 0.05 -11.82
CA LYS A 77 7.71 -0.62 -12.12
C LYS A 77 7.67 -2.08 -11.67
N ALA A 78 7.25 -2.34 -10.43
CA ALA A 78 7.13 -3.69 -9.90
C ALA A 78 6.11 -4.53 -10.69
N ALA A 79 4.94 -3.98 -11.02
CA ALA A 79 3.95 -4.65 -11.86
C ALA A 79 4.54 -5.08 -13.21
N LYS A 80 5.22 -4.15 -13.91
CA LYS A 80 5.90 -4.45 -15.17
C LYS A 80 6.95 -5.56 -15.02
N GLU A 81 7.77 -5.53 -13.97
CA GLU A 81 8.80 -6.55 -13.72
C GLU A 81 8.19 -7.92 -13.39
N CYS A 82 7.03 -7.96 -12.75
CA CYS A 82 6.28 -9.18 -12.43
C CYS A 82 5.39 -9.68 -13.57
N GLY A 83 5.32 -8.96 -14.70
CA GLY A 83 4.47 -9.34 -15.83
C GLY A 83 2.97 -9.11 -15.62
N VAL A 84 2.62 -8.15 -14.75
CA VAL A 84 1.24 -7.69 -14.48
C VAL A 84 0.85 -6.53 -15.38
#